data_AF-A0A420FQF6-F1
#
_entry.id   AF-A0A420FQF6-F1
#
_cell.length_a   1.000
_cell.length_b   1.000
_cell.length_c   1.000
_cell.angle_alpha   90.00
_cell.angle_beta   90.00
_cell.angle_gamma   90.00
#
_symmetry.space_group_name_H-M   'P 1'
#
loop_
_entity.id
_entity.type
_entity.pdbx_description
1 polymer ?
#
loop_
_entity_poly.entity_id
_entity_poly.type
_entity_poly.pdbx_seq_one_letter_code
_entity_poly.pdbx_strand_id
1 'polypeptide(L)'
;MDTYIVLKRFSSLEEAQECRKLLSEKGVTTRLADNVPPVDITFSGNTVGYQYEVQIDPANFANAESILEEQEMQSLPLVEDDHYLYQFSDEELLEILQKPDEWNKLDYALAREILLKRGKEMDQEKLDLLKQKRLMQLREPEPQQKYWVIFGYISALLGGLLGIAIGYMLFSSKKSLPNGERIFSYSDHDRKHGTNIFYIGLFVFTISVLIKMLWG
;
A
#
# COMPACT_ATOMS: atom_id res chain seq x y z
N MET A 1 -12.33 -19.58 5.14
CA MET A 1 -11.05 -18.93 5.52
C MET A 1 -11.38 -17.47 5.65
N ASP A 2 -11.46 -16.98 6.89
CA ASP A 2 -11.76 -15.56 7.13
C ASP A 2 -10.55 -14.77 6.66
N THR A 3 -10.69 -14.15 5.49
CA THR A 3 -9.62 -13.37 4.87
C THR A 3 -9.77 -11.97 5.41
N TYR A 4 -8.79 -11.50 6.19
CA TYR A 4 -8.79 -10.15 6.73
C TYR A 4 -7.77 -9.30 5.97
N ILE A 5 -8.14 -8.06 5.69
CA ILE A 5 -7.25 -7.05 5.10
C ILE A 5 -7.03 -5.91 6.09
N VAL A 6 -5.89 -5.24 5.96
CA VAL A 6 -5.54 -4.09 6.81
C VAL A 6 -6.36 -2.88 6.35
N LEU A 7 -7.12 -2.29 7.27
CA LEU A 7 -7.85 -1.04 7.05
C LEU A 7 -6.96 0.17 7.35
N LYS A 8 -6.36 0.21 8.55
CA LYS A 8 -5.53 1.33 9.00
C LYS A 8 -4.47 0.86 10.00
N ARG A 9 -3.34 1.54 10.02
CA ARG A 9 -2.23 1.30 10.96
C ARG A 9 -2.13 2.45 11.95
N PHE A 10 -1.76 2.15 13.19
CA PHE A 10 -1.69 3.07 14.32
C PHE A 10 -0.38 2.92 15.09
N SER A 11 0.09 4.03 15.63
CA SER A 11 1.27 4.12 16.50
C SER A 11 0.93 3.78 17.95
N SER A 12 -0.31 4.09 18.35
CA SER A 12 -0.85 3.89 19.69
C SER A 12 -1.90 2.79 19.71
N LEU A 13 -1.91 2.00 20.79
CA LEU A 13 -2.96 1.02 21.06
C LEU A 13 -4.31 1.70 21.29
N GLU A 14 -4.30 2.87 21.94
CA GLU A 14 -5.52 3.62 22.28
C GLU A 14 -6.23 4.08 21.01
N GLU A 15 -5.50 4.69 20.07
CA GLU A 15 -6.06 5.10 18.76
C GLU A 15 -6.63 3.92 17.97
N ALA A 16 -5.92 2.78 17.99
CA ALA A 16 -6.38 1.57 17.33
C ALA A 16 -7.66 1.01 17.98
N GLN A 17 -7.77 1.08 19.31
CA GLN A 17 -8.95 0.66 20.06
C GLN A 17 -10.14 1.59 19.86
N GLU A 18 -9.92 2.90 19.78
CA GLU A 18 -10.95 3.88 19.45
C GLU A 18 -11.52 3.63 18.05
N CYS A 19 -10.65 3.46 17.05
CA CYS A 19 -11.05 3.08 15.70
C CYS A 19 -11.86 1.78 15.68
N ARG A 20 -11.41 0.76 16.44
CA ARG A 20 -12.11 -0.51 16.57
C ARG A 20 -13.50 -0.33 17.16
N LYS A 21 -13.62 0.49 18.20
CA LYS A 21 -14.88 0.77 18.89
C LYS A 21 -15.87 1.48 17.96
N LEU A 22 -15.43 2.54 17.29
CA LEU A 22 -16.23 3.27 16.30
C LEU A 22 -16.80 2.35 15.21
N LEU A 23 -15.95 1.51 14.63
CA LEU A 23 -16.36 0.56 13.61
C LEU A 23 -17.34 -0.50 14.15
N SER A 24 -17.11 -0.98 15.38
CA SER A 24 -17.99 -1.97 16.02
C SER A 24 -19.38 -1.41 16.33
N GLU A 25 -19.48 -0.14 16.74
CA GLU A 25 -20.75 0.55 17.00
C GLU A 25 -21.61 0.68 15.73
N LYS A 26 -20.96 0.74 14.57
CA LYS A 26 -21.59 0.80 13.24
C LYS A 26 -21.75 -0.57 12.57
N GLY A 27 -21.50 -1.65 13.31
CA GLY A 27 -21.73 -3.03 12.86
C GLY A 27 -20.61 -3.64 12.01
N VAL A 28 -19.43 -3.01 11.92
CA VAL A 28 -18.28 -3.55 11.21
C VAL A 28 -17.46 -4.43 12.15
N THR A 29 -17.32 -5.71 11.80
CA THR A 29 -16.47 -6.64 12.56
C THR A 29 -15.00 -6.35 12.26
N THR A 30 -14.21 -6.13 13.31
CA THR A 30 -12.81 -5.71 13.24
C THR A 30 -11.93 -6.65 14.06
N ARG A 31 -10.69 -6.84 13.60
CA ARG A 31 -9.64 -7.58 14.30
C ARG A 31 -8.47 -6.65 14.55
N LEU A 32 -7.94 -6.64 15.76
CA LEU A 32 -6.70 -5.95 16.06
C LEU A 32 -5.54 -6.94 15.91
N ALA A 33 -4.56 -6.60 15.09
CA ALA A 33 -3.29 -7.30 15.01
C ALA A 33 -2.21 -6.43 15.64
N ASP A 34 -1.47 -7.02 16.59
CA ASP A 34 -0.24 -6.45 17.12
C ASP A 34 0.90 -6.92 16.22
N ASN A 35 1.53 -5.97 15.53
CA ASN A 35 2.61 -6.24 14.58
C ASN A 35 3.93 -5.72 15.12
N VAL A 36 4.11 -5.67 16.45
CA VAL A 36 5.41 -5.42 17.08
C VAL A 36 6.41 -6.46 16.56
N PRO A 37 7.44 -6.05 15.79
CA PRO A 37 8.47 -6.96 15.35
C PRO A 37 9.15 -7.57 16.58
N PRO A 38 9.38 -8.90 16.62
CA PRO A 38 10.08 -9.52 17.75
C PRO A 38 11.56 -9.10 17.87
N VAL A 39 12.08 -8.37 16.88
CA VAL A 39 13.45 -7.84 16.85
C VAL A 39 13.43 -6.42 16.31
N ASP A 40 14.24 -5.53 16.89
CA ASP A 40 14.39 -4.12 16.54
C ASP A 40 15.08 -3.98 15.16
N ILE A 41 14.29 -3.96 14.07
CA ILE A 41 14.80 -3.83 12.70
C ILE A 41 15.00 -2.34 12.38
N THR A 42 16.05 -1.75 12.93
CA THR A 42 16.48 -0.36 12.65
C THR A 42 17.19 -0.20 11.29
N PHE A 43 17.28 -1.25 10.47
CA PHE A 43 18.09 -1.26 9.24
C PHE A 43 17.33 -0.87 7.96
N SER A 44 15.99 -0.77 8.01
CA SER A 44 15.18 -0.23 6.91
C SER A 44 14.56 1.06 7.41
N GLY A 45 15.01 2.22 6.91
CA GLY A 45 14.64 3.55 7.41
C GLY A 45 13.18 3.97 7.21
N ASN A 46 12.20 3.11 7.51
CA ASN A 46 10.77 3.39 7.35
C ASN A 46 9.82 2.65 8.31
N THR A 47 10.25 2.17 9.48
CA THR A 47 9.34 1.54 10.48
C THR A 47 9.45 2.12 11.88
N VAL A 48 9.71 3.41 12.01
CA VAL A 48 9.40 4.10 13.26
C VAL A 48 7.92 4.44 13.24
N GLY A 49 7.10 3.65 13.94
CA GLY A 49 5.89 4.20 14.53
C GLY A 49 4.53 3.57 14.19
N TYR A 50 4.41 2.40 13.55
CA TYR A 50 3.09 1.75 13.45
C TYR A 50 3.14 0.33 14.00
N GLN A 51 2.61 0.13 15.21
CA GLN A 51 2.67 -1.13 15.95
C GLN A 51 1.34 -1.90 15.90
N TYR A 52 0.24 -1.21 15.61
CA TYR A 52 -1.10 -1.79 15.66
C TYR A 52 -1.80 -1.69 14.31
N GLU A 53 -2.42 -2.78 13.86
CA GLU A 53 -3.22 -2.82 12.63
C GLU A 53 -4.67 -3.14 12.97
N VAL A 54 -5.61 -2.32 12.49
CA VAL A 54 -7.03 -2.66 12.48
C VAL A 54 -7.31 -3.34 11.15
N GLN A 55 -7.73 -4.60 11.22
CA GLN A 55 -8.05 -5.45 10.08
C GLN A 55 -9.55 -5.73 10.02
N ILE A 56 -10.09 -5.84 8.81
CA ILE A 56 -11.52 -6.06 8.56
C ILE A 56 -11.74 -7.09 7.46
N ASP A 57 -12.97 -7.60 7.38
CA ASP A 57 -13.40 -8.37 6.21
C ASP A 57 -13.37 -7.47 4.95
N PRO A 58 -12.77 -7.91 3.83
CA PRO A 58 -12.76 -7.18 2.57
C PRO A 58 -14.14 -6.70 2.11
N ALA A 59 -15.20 -7.47 2.37
CA ALA A 59 -16.56 -7.10 2.00
C ALA A 59 -17.05 -5.84 2.72
N ASN A 60 -16.47 -5.53 3.89
CA ASN A 60 -16.83 -4.37 4.69
C ASN A 60 -15.91 -3.16 4.45
N PHE A 61 -14.93 -3.25 3.54
CA PHE A 61 -13.94 -2.19 3.37
C PHE A 61 -14.54 -0.84 2.98
N ALA A 62 -15.40 -0.82 1.96
CA ALA A 62 -16.05 0.41 1.50
C ALA A 62 -16.90 1.05 2.62
N ASN A 63 -17.65 0.24 3.38
CA ASN A 63 -18.46 0.72 4.49
C ASN A 63 -17.59 1.27 5.63
N ALA A 64 -16.54 0.54 6.01
CA ALA A 64 -15.61 0.96 7.06
C ALA A 64 -14.88 2.26 6.69
N GLU A 65 -14.48 2.41 5.43
CA GLU A 65 -13.86 3.65 4.93
C GLU A 65 -14.84 4.82 5.03
N SER A 66 -16.08 4.65 4.57
CA SER A 66 -17.13 5.67 4.67
C SER A 66 -17.39 6.12 6.12
N ILE A 67 -17.45 5.17 7.07
CA ILE A 67 -17.65 5.47 8.49
C ILE A 67 -16.49 6.31 9.05
N LEU A 68 -15.25 5.94 8.69
CA LEU A 68 -14.07 6.69 9.14
C LEU A 68 -14.03 8.09 8.53
N GLU A 69 -14.38 8.23 7.25
CA GLU A 69 -14.46 9.53 6.58
C GLU A 69 -15.53 10.44 7.20
N GLU A 70 -16.73 9.92 7.47
CA GLU A 70 -17.80 10.67 8.13
C GLU A 70 -17.39 11.18 9.52
N GLN A 71 -16.75 10.33 10.32
CA GLN A 71 -16.27 10.71 11.65
C GLN A 71 -15.20 11.80 11.57
N GLU A 72 -14.25 11.65 10.64
CA GLU A 72 -13.18 12.63 10.43
C GLU A 72 -13.77 13.98 10.00
N MET A 73 -14.80 14.00 9.15
CA MET A 73 -15.54 15.21 8.76
C MET A 73 -16.26 15.88 9.92
N GLN A 74 -16.88 15.10 10.82
CA GLN A 74 -17.54 15.65 12.01
C GLN A 74 -16.54 16.20 13.04
N SER A 75 -15.33 15.64 13.05
CA SER A 75 -14.24 16.05 13.93
C SER A 75 -13.32 17.11 13.34
N LEU A 76 -13.57 17.55 12.10
CA LEU A 76 -12.84 18.67 11.51
C LEU A 76 -12.92 19.82 12.52
N PRO A 77 -11.79 20.28 13.08
CA PRO A 77 -11.79 21.53 13.81
C PRO A 77 -12.42 22.59 12.88
N LEU A 78 -12.93 23.69 13.43
CA LEU A 78 -12.85 24.93 12.67
C LEU A 78 -11.37 25.12 12.37
N VAL A 79 -10.89 24.56 11.27
CA VAL A 79 -9.53 24.73 10.83
C VAL A 79 -9.43 26.23 10.61
N GLU A 80 -8.58 26.86 11.41
CA GLU A 80 -8.34 28.30 11.34
C GLU A 80 -8.15 28.69 9.87
N ASP A 81 -8.72 29.84 9.47
CA ASP A 81 -8.72 30.31 8.08
C ASP A 81 -7.29 30.51 7.51
N ASP A 82 -6.24 30.21 8.27
CA ASP A 82 -4.83 30.29 7.91
C ASP A 82 -4.21 28.96 7.40
N HIS A 83 -4.98 27.87 7.35
CA HIS A 83 -4.47 26.59 6.85
C HIS A 83 -3.98 26.70 5.40
N TYR A 84 -2.85 26.07 5.11
CA TYR A 84 -2.16 26.21 3.82
C TYR A 84 -3.06 25.83 2.62
N LEU A 85 -4.00 24.90 2.79
CA LEU A 85 -4.98 24.52 1.76
C LEU A 85 -5.91 25.66 1.32
N TYR A 86 -6.12 26.70 2.14
CA TYR A 86 -6.87 27.88 1.69
C TYR A 86 -6.12 28.67 0.61
N GLN A 87 -4.80 28.53 0.52
CA GLN A 87 -3.96 29.15 -0.51
C GLN A 87 -3.95 28.35 -1.82
N PHE A 88 -4.48 27.12 -1.82
CA PHE A 88 -4.49 26.25 -3.00
C PHE A 88 -5.57 26.71 -3.99
N SER A 89 -5.26 26.60 -5.28
CA SER A 89 -6.20 26.73 -6.39
C SER A 89 -7.24 25.61 -6.38
N ASP A 90 -8.33 25.78 -7.15
CA ASP A 90 -9.36 24.76 -7.26
C ASP A 90 -8.81 23.46 -7.88
N GLU A 91 -7.84 23.60 -8.80
CA GLU A 91 -7.16 22.48 -9.45
C GLU A 91 -6.27 21.70 -8.47
N GLU A 92 -5.53 22.39 -7.61
CA GLU A 92 -4.69 21.78 -6.57
C GLU A 92 -5.54 21.06 -5.52
N LEU A 93 -6.65 21.67 -5.09
CA LEU A 93 -7.61 21.02 -4.18
C LEU A 93 -8.26 19.79 -4.85
N LEU A 94 -8.56 19.86 -6.15
CA LEU A 94 -9.07 18.73 -6.89
C LEU A 94 -8.03 17.61 -7.04
N GLU A 95 -6.73 17.93 -7.10
CA GLU A 95 -5.67 16.93 -7.12
C GLU A 95 -5.60 16.14 -5.80
N ILE A 96 -5.79 16.81 -4.66
CA ILE A 96 -5.91 16.14 -3.35
C ILE A 96 -7.04 15.11 -3.37
N LEU A 97 -8.20 15.49 -3.93
CA LEU A 97 -9.34 14.57 -4.04
C LEU A 97 -9.12 13.43 -5.05
N GLN A 98 -8.27 13.64 -6.06
CA GLN A 98 -7.91 12.63 -7.05
C GLN A 98 -6.89 11.61 -6.52
N LYS A 99 -6.02 12.01 -5.59
CA LYS A 99 -4.95 11.18 -5.05
C LYS A 99 -5.03 11.11 -3.51
N PRO A 100 -6.14 10.63 -2.94
CA PRO A 100 -6.32 10.60 -1.49
C PRO A 100 -5.25 9.74 -0.77
N ASP A 101 -4.58 8.83 -1.50
CA ASP A 101 -3.48 8.02 -1.00
C ASP A 101 -2.17 8.78 -0.76
N GLU A 102 -2.01 9.97 -1.37
CA GLU A 102 -0.81 10.82 -1.24
C GLU A 102 -0.96 11.92 -0.18
N TRP A 103 -2.18 12.14 0.33
CA TRP A 103 -2.50 13.21 1.27
C TRP A 103 -3.01 12.64 2.59
N ASN A 104 -2.89 13.42 3.67
CA ASN A 104 -3.51 13.01 4.92
C ASN A 104 -5.04 13.20 4.81
N LYS A 105 -5.78 12.50 5.67
CA LYS A 105 -7.24 12.50 5.58
C LYS A 105 -7.90 13.83 5.95
N LEU A 106 -7.26 14.63 6.81
CA LEU A 106 -7.71 15.98 7.13
C LEU A 106 -7.58 16.88 5.91
N ASP A 107 -6.48 16.78 5.17
CA ASP A 107 -6.26 17.52 3.93
C ASP A 107 -7.33 17.17 2.89
N TYR A 108 -7.65 15.87 2.74
CA TYR A 108 -8.72 15.41 1.86
C TYR A 108 -10.07 16.00 2.24
N ALA A 109 -10.45 15.89 3.52
CA ALA A 109 -11.72 16.40 4.00
C ALA A 109 -11.80 17.93 3.87
N LEU A 110 -10.74 18.66 4.24
CA LEU A 110 -10.67 20.11 4.12
C LEU A 110 -10.69 20.57 2.65
N ALA A 111 -9.98 19.88 1.76
CA ALA A 111 -9.99 20.21 0.34
C ALA A 111 -11.39 20.09 -0.27
N ARG A 112 -12.15 19.06 0.12
CA ARG A 112 -13.55 18.91 -0.27
C ARG A 112 -14.41 20.06 0.23
N GLU A 113 -14.29 20.42 1.51
CA GLU A 113 -15.06 21.53 2.10
C GLU A 113 -14.72 22.88 1.46
N ILE A 114 -13.44 23.16 1.18
CA ILE A 114 -13.03 24.39 0.48
C ILE A 114 -13.64 24.45 -0.92
N LEU A 115 -13.61 23.35 -1.67
CA LEU A 115 -14.22 23.29 -3.01
C LEU A 115 -15.74 23.51 -2.98
N LEU A 116 -16.44 22.93 -2.00
CA LEU A 116 -17.87 23.15 -1.80
C LEU A 116 -18.17 24.62 -1.45
N LYS A 117 -17.38 25.23 -0.54
CA LYS A 117 -17.49 26.66 -0.20
C LYS A 117 -17.23 27.57 -1.40
N ARG A 118 -16.36 27.16 -2.33
CA ARG A 118 -16.07 27.88 -3.59
C ARG A 118 -17.12 27.61 -4.69
N GLY A 119 -18.20 26.90 -4.38
CA GLY A 119 -19.30 26.64 -5.31
C GLY A 119 -19.01 25.55 -6.35
N LYS A 120 -18.01 24.69 -6.13
CA LYS A 120 -17.76 23.53 -6.99
C LYS A 120 -18.66 22.38 -6.58
N GLU A 121 -19.28 21.73 -7.56
CA GLU A 121 -20.05 20.50 -7.34
C GLU A 121 -19.10 19.32 -7.03
N MET A 122 -19.10 18.91 -5.76
CA MET A 122 -18.42 17.73 -5.22
C MET A 122 -19.47 16.79 -4.62
N ASP A 123 -20.26 16.15 -5.48
CA ASP A 123 -21.17 15.09 -5.05
C ASP A 123 -20.41 13.79 -4.73
N GLN A 124 -21.04 12.91 -3.97
CA GLN A 124 -20.44 11.64 -3.58
C GLN A 124 -20.13 10.77 -4.81
N GLU A 125 -20.99 10.81 -5.83
CA GLU A 125 -20.81 10.03 -7.07
C GLU A 125 -19.52 10.40 -7.81
N LYS A 126 -19.20 11.70 -7.92
CA LYS A 126 -17.95 12.16 -8.53
C LYS A 126 -16.74 11.78 -7.69
N LEU A 127 -16.82 11.89 -6.37
CA LEU A 127 -15.73 11.48 -5.48
C LEU A 127 -15.43 9.98 -5.61
N ASP A 128 -16.48 9.15 -5.64
CA ASP A 128 -16.34 7.71 -5.83
C ASP A 128 -15.72 7.38 -7.20
N LEU A 129 -16.10 8.12 -8.24
CA LEU A 129 -15.53 7.96 -9.58
C LEU A 129 -14.05 8.37 -9.63
N LEU A 130 -13.63 9.40 -8.88
CA LEU A 130 -12.22 9.77 -8.74
C LEU A 130 -11.43 8.66 -8.04
N LYS A 131 -11.95 8.15 -6.91
CA LYS A 131 -11.34 7.04 -6.16
C LYS A 131 -11.20 5.78 -7.04
N GLN A 132 -12.24 5.43 -7.81
CA GLN A 132 -12.20 4.28 -8.72
C GLN A 132 -11.16 4.45 -9.83
N LYS A 133 -11.10 5.63 -10.47
CA LYS A 133 -10.08 5.92 -11.49
C LYS A 133 -8.67 5.82 -10.91
N ARG A 134 -8.44 6.38 -9.73
CA ARG A 134 -7.15 6.29 -9.03
C ARG A 134 -6.78 4.85 -8.70
N LEU A 135 -7.73 4.05 -8.22
CA LEU A 135 -7.52 2.64 -7.95
C LEU A 135 -7.14 1.86 -9.22
N MET A 136 -7.77 2.16 -10.36
CA MET A 136 -7.40 1.55 -11.65
C MET A 136 -5.98 1.93 -12.08
N GLN A 137 -5.57 3.18 -11.90
CA GLN A 137 -4.20 3.63 -12.19
C GLN A 137 -3.18 2.92 -11.28
N LEU A 138 -3.45 2.84 -9.97
CA LEU A 138 -2.55 2.19 -9.02
C LEU A 138 -2.43 0.68 -9.24
N ARG A 139 -3.43 0.06 -9.89
CA ARG A 139 -3.42 -1.36 -10.28
C ARG A 139 -2.49 -1.66 -11.44
N GLU A 140 -2.08 -0.67 -12.23
CA GLU A 140 -1.16 -0.90 -13.35
C GLU A 140 0.17 -1.47 -12.82
N PRO A 141 0.75 -2.49 -13.49
CA PRO A 141 2.05 -3.01 -13.10
C PRO A 141 3.14 -1.92 -13.14
N GLU A 142 4.16 -2.09 -12.32
CA GLU A 142 5.37 -1.28 -12.41
C GLU A 142 5.94 -1.30 -13.84
N PRO A 143 6.60 -0.21 -14.28
CA PRO A 143 7.25 -0.15 -15.59
C PRO A 143 8.12 -1.38 -15.85
N GLN A 144 8.23 -1.77 -17.11
CA GLN A 144 8.92 -3.00 -17.50
C GLN A 144 10.36 -3.05 -16.96
N GLN A 145 10.69 -4.09 -16.21
CA GLN A 145 11.95 -4.19 -15.45
C GLN A 145 13.11 -4.74 -16.29
N LYS A 146 13.28 -4.23 -17.52
CA LYS A 146 14.24 -4.76 -18.52
C LYS A 146 15.66 -4.93 -17.97
N TYR A 147 16.16 -3.91 -17.25
CA TYR A 147 17.51 -3.92 -16.70
C TYR A 147 17.69 -4.98 -15.62
N TRP A 148 16.71 -5.12 -14.71
CA TRP A 148 16.73 -6.15 -13.67
C TRP A 148 16.64 -7.56 -14.24
N VAL A 149 15.84 -7.75 -15.29
CA VAL A 149 15.76 -9.04 -16.00
C VAL A 149 17.11 -9.40 -16.60
N ILE A 150 17.75 -8.49 -17.35
CA ILE A 150 19.07 -8.72 -17.96
C ILE A 150 20.12 -9.01 -16.89
N PHE A 151 20.19 -8.16 -15.86
CA PHE A 151 21.15 -8.31 -14.77
C PHE A 151 20.92 -9.61 -13.97
N GLY A 152 19.67 -10.01 -13.80
CA GLY A 152 19.28 -11.26 -13.16
C GLY A 152 19.79 -12.48 -13.91
N TYR A 153 19.64 -12.52 -15.24
CA TYR A 153 20.20 -13.61 -16.06
C TYR A 153 21.72 -13.69 -15.99
N ILE A 154 22.43 -12.56 -16.09
CA ILE A 154 23.89 -12.52 -15.96
C ILE A 154 24.32 -13.03 -14.58
N SER A 155 23.66 -12.55 -13.52
CA SER A 155 23.91 -12.95 -12.14
C SER A 155 23.60 -14.43 -11.86
N ALA A 156 22.58 -14.98 -12.51
CA ALA A 156 22.23 -16.39 -12.41
C ALA A 156 23.32 -17.30 -13.01
N LEU A 157 24.00 -16.86 -14.08
CA LEU A 157 25.07 -17.62 -14.72
C LEU A 157 26.43 -17.51 -14.01
N LEU A 158 26.74 -16.37 -13.39
CA LEU A 158 28.05 -16.10 -12.78
C LEU A 158 28.23 -16.63 -11.34
N GLY A 159 27.31 -17.48 -10.87
CA GLY A 159 27.37 -18.05 -9.52
C GLY A 159 26.00 -18.31 -8.89
N GLY A 160 24.92 -17.89 -9.53
CA GLY A 160 23.56 -18.31 -9.19
C GLY A 160 22.91 -17.53 -8.04
N LEU A 161 23.63 -17.25 -6.95
CA LEU A 161 23.04 -16.70 -5.72
C LEU A 161 22.32 -15.35 -5.93
N LEU A 162 22.97 -14.39 -6.60
CA LEU A 162 22.36 -13.09 -6.88
C LEU A 162 21.19 -13.22 -7.88
N GLY A 163 21.30 -14.14 -8.85
CA GLY A 163 20.20 -14.48 -9.75
C GLY A 163 18.98 -15.00 -9.00
N ILE A 164 19.17 -15.88 -8.01
CA ILE A 164 18.08 -16.38 -7.16
C ILE A 164 17.36 -15.23 -6.45
N ALA A 165 18.11 -14.31 -5.82
CA ALA A 165 17.52 -13.17 -5.13
C ALA A 165 16.72 -12.26 -6.06
N ILE A 166 17.27 -11.92 -7.24
CA ILE A 166 16.60 -11.08 -8.24
C ILE A 166 15.38 -11.77 -8.83
N GLY A 167 15.50 -13.07 -9.15
CA GLY A 167 14.40 -13.87 -9.66
C GLY A 167 13.24 -13.92 -8.69
N TYR A 168 13.53 -14.18 -7.40
CA TYR A 168 12.54 -14.14 -6.32
C TYR A 168 11.84 -12.79 -6.23
N MET A 169 12.61 -11.69 -6.16
CA MET A 169 12.08 -10.33 -6.13
C MET A 169 11.10 -10.08 -7.28
N LEU A 170 11.46 -10.45 -8.51
CA LEU A 170 10.65 -10.20 -9.70
C LEU A 170 9.35 -11.01 -9.74
N PHE A 171 9.30 -12.26 -9.24
CA PHE A 171 8.06 -13.04 -9.31
C PHE A 171 7.17 -12.90 -8.06
N SER A 172 7.74 -12.59 -6.89
CA SER A 172 7.04 -12.61 -5.60
C SER A 172 6.60 -11.23 -5.10
N SER A 173 7.17 -10.14 -5.62
CA SER A 173 6.87 -8.78 -5.14
C SER A 173 5.40 -8.42 -5.34
N LYS A 174 4.79 -7.90 -4.27
CA LYS A 174 3.41 -7.42 -4.25
C LYS A 174 3.36 -6.01 -3.67
N LYS A 175 2.49 -5.18 -4.22
CA LYS A 175 2.15 -3.87 -3.68
C LYS A 175 0.77 -3.91 -3.04
N SER A 176 0.59 -3.06 -2.02
CA SER A 176 -0.71 -2.88 -1.36
C SER A 176 -1.40 -1.67 -1.97
N LEU A 177 -2.65 -1.83 -2.36
CA LEU A 177 -3.50 -0.75 -2.83
C LEU A 177 -4.17 -0.04 -1.65
N PRO A 178 -4.64 1.22 -1.81
CA PRO A 178 -5.34 1.95 -0.76
C PRO A 178 -6.60 1.23 -0.25
N ASN A 179 -7.21 0.38 -1.07
CA ASN A 179 -8.36 -0.46 -0.70
C ASN A 179 -7.97 -1.73 0.08
N GLY A 180 -6.71 -1.89 0.48
CA GLY A 180 -6.20 -3.04 1.21
C GLY A 180 -5.88 -4.28 0.38
N GLU A 181 -6.18 -4.29 -0.93
CA GLU A 181 -5.82 -5.40 -1.81
C GLU A 181 -4.29 -5.49 -2.01
N ARG A 182 -3.77 -6.72 -2.06
CA ARG A 182 -2.36 -6.98 -2.41
C ARG A 182 -2.25 -7.61 -3.78
N ILE A 183 -1.73 -6.85 -4.74
CA ILE A 183 -1.54 -7.27 -6.13
C ILE A 183 -0.06 -7.41 -6.46
N PHE A 184 0.28 -8.18 -7.50
CA PHE A 184 1.68 -8.27 -7.94
C PHE A 184 2.17 -6.92 -8.46
N SER A 185 3.38 -6.55 -8.05
CA SER A 185 3.98 -5.28 -8.46
C SER A 185 4.39 -5.32 -9.94
N TYR A 186 4.91 -6.46 -10.40
CA TYR A 186 5.44 -6.61 -11.75
C TYR A 186 4.47 -7.32 -12.68
N SER A 187 4.61 -7.03 -13.98
CA SER A 187 3.80 -7.65 -15.03
C SER A 187 3.97 -9.18 -15.07
N ASP A 188 2.97 -9.90 -15.58
CA ASP A 188 3.09 -11.36 -15.76
C ASP A 188 4.27 -11.75 -16.64
N HIS A 189 4.65 -10.90 -17.60
CA HIS A 189 5.83 -11.08 -18.42
C HIS A 189 7.12 -11.04 -17.58
N ASP A 190 7.30 -10.01 -16.76
CA ASP A 190 8.50 -9.85 -15.94
C ASP A 190 8.58 -10.90 -14.82
N ARG A 191 7.42 -11.31 -14.28
CA ARG A 191 7.33 -12.41 -13.30
C ARG A 191 7.72 -13.75 -13.89
N LYS A 192 7.38 -14.03 -15.16
CA LYS A 192 7.84 -15.22 -15.89
C LYS A 192 9.36 -15.21 -16.07
N HIS A 193 9.94 -14.07 -16.42
CA HIS A 193 11.40 -13.93 -16.44
C HIS A 193 12.02 -14.13 -15.06
N GLY A 194 11.46 -13.52 -14.01
CA GLY A 194 11.90 -13.72 -12.63
C GLY A 194 11.90 -15.20 -12.22
N THR A 195 10.84 -15.93 -12.60
CA THR A 195 10.73 -17.37 -12.38
C THR A 195 11.85 -18.14 -13.09
N ASN A 196 12.12 -17.83 -14.36
CA ASN A 196 13.20 -18.46 -15.12
C ASN A 196 14.59 -18.16 -14.52
N ILE A 197 14.84 -16.90 -14.17
CA ILE A 197 16.10 -16.44 -13.54
C ILE A 197 16.32 -17.19 -12.23
N PHE A 198 15.27 -17.33 -11.41
CA PHE A 198 15.32 -18.03 -10.13
C PHE A 198 15.76 -19.49 -10.32
N TYR A 199 15.12 -20.25 -11.23
CA TYR A 199 15.45 -21.66 -11.44
C TYR A 199 16.80 -21.87 -12.11
N ILE A 200 17.21 -21.01 -13.05
CA ILE A 200 18.56 -21.06 -13.63
C ILE A 200 19.60 -20.80 -12.54
N GLY A 201 19.39 -19.76 -11.71
CA GLY A 201 20.28 -19.44 -10.62
C GLY A 201 20.39 -20.58 -9.62
N LEU A 202 19.27 -21.21 -9.27
CA LEU A 202 19.23 -22.37 -8.37
C LEU A 202 20.01 -23.55 -8.96
N PHE A 203 19.82 -23.85 -10.24
CA PHE A 203 20.53 -24.92 -10.93
C PHE A 203 22.05 -24.68 -10.96
N VAL A 204 22.49 -23.49 -11.39
CA VAL A 204 23.91 -23.12 -11.47
C VAL A 204 24.57 -23.11 -10.10
N PHE A 205 23.88 -22.56 -9.09
CA PHE A 205 24.38 -22.54 -7.72
C PHE A 205 24.59 -23.96 -7.19
N THR A 206 23.60 -24.84 -7.40
CA THR A 206 23.67 -26.23 -6.93
C THR A 206 24.84 -26.99 -7.58
N ILE A 207 25.01 -26.87 -8.90
CA ILE A 207 26.15 -27.46 -9.62
C ILE A 207 27.48 -26.91 -9.10
N SER A 208 27.58 -25.59 -8.93
CA SER A 208 28.83 -24.95 -8.46
C SER A 208 29.23 -25.45 -7.08
N VAL A 209 28.27 -25.63 -6.17
CA VAL A 209 28.52 -26.20 -4.84
C VAL A 209 28.95 -27.66 -4.94
N LEU A 210 28.30 -28.47 -5.77
CA LEU A 210 28.68 -29.88 -5.97
C LEU A 210 30.10 -30.03 -6.53
N ILE A 211 30.47 -29.24 -7.54
CA ILE A 211 31.83 -29.24 -8.11
C ILE A 211 32.84 -28.86 -7.02
N LYS A 212 32.54 -27.82 -6.22
CA LYS A 212 33.41 -27.38 -5.13
C LYS A 212 33.56 -28.43 -4.03
N MET A 213 32.54 -29.24 -3.75
CA MET A 213 32.65 -30.34 -2.77
C MET A 213 33.40 -31.56 -3.31
N LEU A 214 33.36 -31.80 -4.62
CA LEU A 214 34.01 -32.97 -5.24
C LEU A 214 35.49 -32.73 -5.56
N TRP A 215 35.89 -31.49 -5.84
CA TRP A 215 37.26 -31.10 -6.21
C TRP A 215 37.92 -30.11 -5.25
N GLY A 216 37.26 -29.75 -4.15
CA GLY A 216 37.78 -28.87 -3.10
C GLY A 216 38.09 -29.59 -1.81
#